data_AF-A0A3M3W0G8-F1
#
_entry.id   AF-A0A3M3W0G8-F1
#
_cell.length_a   1.000
_cell.length_b   1.000
_cell.length_c   1.000
_cell.angle_alpha   90.00
_cell.angle_beta   90.00
_cell.angle_gamma   90.00
#
_symmetry.space_group_name_H-M   'P 1'
#
loop_
_entity.id
_entity.type
_entity.pdbx_description
1 polymer ?
#
loop_
_entity_poly.entity_id
_entity_poly.type
_entity_poly.pdbx_seq_one_letter_code
_entity_poly.pdbx_strand_id
1 'polypeptide(L)'
;MQFASLNFDVSFQEICSTLCQGGSLVLMSETARKDLASLRPTLVAEGVQRAFLPFAVLQQLAGLSEADAARPAYGCEIVTAGEALLINDELRAFVCGLGGAQLHNQYGPTETHVVSQFSLNCDEAG
;
A
#
# COMPACT_ATOMS: atom_id res chain seq x y z
N MET A 1 4.70 5.11 4.36
CA MET A 1 6.01 4.49 4.01
C MET A 1 6.50 5.11 2.72
N GLN A 2 7.81 5.35 2.57
CA GLN A 2 8.44 5.75 1.31
C GLN A 2 8.88 4.48 0.55
N PHE A 3 8.08 4.05 -0.42
CA PHE A 3 8.31 2.83 -1.20
C PHE A 3 8.66 3.16 -2.65
N ALA A 4 7.88 4.03 -3.29
CA ALA A 4 8.08 4.39 -4.69
C ALA A 4 9.51 4.86 -4.99
N SER A 5 10.00 4.63 -6.22
CA SER A 5 11.23 5.30 -6.64
C SER A 5 11.02 6.81 -6.66
N LEU A 6 12.04 7.58 -6.26
CA LEU A 6 12.00 9.06 -6.30
C LEU A 6 11.80 9.62 -7.72
N ASN A 7 11.96 8.78 -8.75
CA ASN A 7 11.72 9.13 -10.15
C ASN A 7 10.24 8.97 -10.57
N PHE A 8 9.37 8.43 -9.70
CA PHE A 8 7.93 8.34 -9.94
C PHE A 8 7.20 9.39 -9.10
N ASP A 9 6.11 9.94 -9.64
CA ASP A 9 5.30 10.98 -9.02
C ASP A 9 4.65 10.53 -7.70
N VAL A 10 4.31 9.24 -7.56
CA VAL A 10 3.81 8.65 -6.30
C VAL A 10 4.78 8.90 -5.13
N SER A 11 6.09 9.00 -5.36
CA SER A 11 7.04 9.30 -4.28
C SER A 11 6.82 10.70 -3.66
N PHE A 12 6.40 11.66 -4.49
CA PHE A 12 6.03 12.99 -4.01
C PHE A 12 4.79 12.90 -3.11
N GLN A 13 3.80 12.11 -3.53
CA GLN A 13 2.60 11.88 -2.73
C GLN A 13 2.90 11.19 -1.40
N GLU A 14 3.76 10.16 -1.38
CA GLU A 14 4.21 9.50 -0.16
C GLU A 14 4.83 10.49 0.84
N ILE A 15 5.74 11.34 0.36
CA ILE A 15 6.49 12.29 1.18
C ILE A 15 5.58 13.43 1.65
N CYS A 16 4.96 14.16 0.72
CA CYS A 16 4.22 15.37 1.04
C CYS A 16 2.93 15.07 1.79
N SER A 17 2.18 14.02 1.41
CA SER A 17 0.96 13.68 2.17
C SER A 17 1.30 13.30 3.61
N THR A 18 2.41 12.59 3.84
CA THR A 18 2.83 12.20 5.19
C THR A 18 3.27 13.42 6.00
N LEU A 19 4.22 14.20 5.49
CA LEU A 19 4.85 15.28 6.24
C LEU A 19 3.93 16.48 6.44
N CYS A 20 3.11 16.84 5.44
CA CYS A 20 2.15 17.95 5.57
C CYS A 20 1.01 17.65 6.54
N GLN A 21 0.77 16.38 6.86
CA GLN A 21 -0.22 15.95 7.86
C GLN A 21 0.40 15.69 9.24
N GLY A 22 1.69 16.00 9.44
CA GLY A 22 2.41 15.77 10.70
C GLY A 22 2.74 14.29 10.97
N GLY A 23 2.67 13.43 9.95
CA GLY A 23 2.99 12.01 10.05
C GLY A 23 4.49 11.71 10.04
N SER A 24 4.84 10.46 10.33
CA SER A 24 6.20 9.93 10.23
C SER A 24 6.38 9.15 8.94
N LEU A 25 7.49 9.40 8.24
CA LEU A 25 7.83 8.72 6.99
C LEU A 25 8.87 7.64 7.22
N VAL A 26 8.44 6.37 7.16
CA VAL A 26 9.33 5.20 7.18
C VAL A 26 10.06 5.08 5.85
N LEU A 27 11.38 5.25 5.86
CA LEU A 27 12.24 5.16 4.67
C LEU A 27 12.68 3.71 4.44
N MET A 28 12.39 3.16 3.27
CA MET A 28 12.89 1.83 2.90
C MET A 28 14.25 1.93 2.21
N SER A 29 15.16 1.02 2.55
CA SER A 29 16.36 0.82 1.75
C SER A 29 16.01 0.25 0.38
N GLU A 30 16.87 0.46 -0.62
CA GLU A 30 16.66 -0.12 -1.94
C GLU A 30 16.63 -1.66 -1.91
N THR A 31 17.42 -2.26 -1.02
CA THR A 31 17.43 -3.71 -0.81
C THR A 31 16.11 -4.20 -0.22
N ALA A 32 15.58 -3.52 0.79
CA ALA A 32 14.30 -3.88 1.41
C ALA A 32 13.12 -3.72 0.44
N ARG A 33 13.14 -2.72 -0.45
CA ARG A 33 12.09 -2.56 -1.48
C ARG A 33 12.01 -3.71 -2.47
N LYS A 34 13.14 -4.39 -2.74
CA LYS A 34 13.20 -5.54 -3.66
C LYS A 34 12.86 -6.85 -2.97
N ASP A 35 12.96 -6.91 -1.64
CA ASP A 35 12.58 -8.06 -0.83
C ASP A 35 11.11 -7.95 -0.39
N LEU A 36 10.20 -8.35 -1.28
CA LEU A 36 8.76 -8.28 -1.02
C LEU A 36 8.30 -9.16 0.14
N ALA A 37 9.01 -10.27 0.42
CA ALA A 37 8.68 -11.12 1.56
C ALA A 37 8.88 -10.37 2.90
N SER A 38 9.83 -9.43 2.95
CA SER A 38 10.06 -8.59 4.12
C SER A 38 9.04 -7.47 4.31
N LEU A 39 8.26 -7.12 3.27
CA LEU A 39 7.45 -5.91 3.29
C LEU A 39 6.34 -5.96 4.34
N ARG A 40 5.58 -7.06 4.44
CA ARG A 40 4.55 -7.21 5.49
C ARG A 40 5.17 -7.18 6.90
N PRO A 41 6.24 -7.94 7.20
CA PRO A 41 6.99 -7.78 8.44
C PRO A 41 7.40 -6.34 8.75
N THR A 42 7.89 -5.58 7.76
CA THR A 42 8.22 -4.16 7.93
C THR A 42 7.01 -3.29 8.23
N LEU A 43 5.88 -3.49 7.53
CA LEU A 43 4.62 -2.77 7.81
C LEU A 43 4.19 -2.97 9.28
N VAL A 44 4.33 -4.19 9.79
CA VAL A 44 3.99 -4.54 11.17
C VAL A 44 4.98 -3.93 12.16
N ALA A 45 6.28 -4.14 11.95
CA ALA A 45 7.32 -3.70 12.87
C ALA A 45 7.39 -2.18 13.02
N GLU A 46 7.21 -1.46 11.92
CA GLU A 46 7.26 0.02 11.89
C GLU A 46 5.88 0.66 12.14
N GLY A 47 4.83 -0.13 12.35
CA GLY A 47 3.48 0.37 12.60
C GLY A 47 2.95 1.25 11.45
N VAL A 48 3.25 0.86 10.21
CA VAL A 48 2.85 1.64 9.02
C VAL A 48 1.33 1.63 8.88
N GLN A 49 0.74 2.82 8.80
CA GLN A 49 -0.71 3.01 8.68
C GLN A 49 -1.17 3.30 7.24
N ARG A 50 -0.25 3.69 6.35
CA ARG A 50 -0.52 3.95 4.94
C ARG A 50 0.66 3.55 4.07
N ALA A 51 0.40 2.77 3.03
CA ALA A 51 1.39 2.39 2.03
C ALA A 51 0.85 2.57 0.61
N PHE A 52 1.69 3.12 -0.26
CA PHE A 52 1.42 3.24 -1.70
C PHE A 52 2.14 2.09 -2.40
N LEU A 53 1.40 1.14 -2.95
CA LEU A 53 1.95 -0.07 -3.56
C LEU A 53 1.38 -0.24 -4.98
N PRO A 54 2.23 -0.35 -6.01
CA PRO A 54 1.79 -0.70 -7.35
C PRO A 54 0.98 -2.01 -7.35
N PHE A 55 0.02 -2.13 -8.26
CA PHE A 55 -0.85 -3.30 -8.31
C PHE A 55 -0.06 -4.60 -8.49
N ALA A 56 0.94 -4.63 -9.37
CA ALA A 56 1.85 -5.77 -9.51
C ALA A 56 2.53 -6.20 -8.19
N VAL A 57 2.92 -5.25 -7.33
CA VAL A 57 3.50 -5.53 -6.01
C VAL A 57 2.45 -6.12 -5.08
N LEU A 58 1.23 -5.59 -5.09
CA LEU A 58 0.12 -6.14 -4.30
C LEU A 58 -0.22 -7.58 -4.67
N GLN A 59 -0.24 -7.91 -5.97
CA GLN A 59 -0.47 -9.28 -6.41
C GLN A 59 0.60 -10.25 -5.91
N GLN A 60 1.87 -9.83 -5.95
CA GLN A 60 2.98 -10.65 -5.44
C GLN A 60 2.90 -10.85 -3.93
N LEU A 61 2.59 -9.78 -3.18
CA LEU A 61 2.43 -9.87 -1.73
C LEU A 61 1.25 -10.75 -1.32
N ALA A 62 0.14 -10.68 -2.05
CA ALA A 62 -1.02 -11.52 -1.81
C ALA A 62 -0.68 -13.01 -1.95
N GLY A 63 0.10 -13.38 -2.97
CA GLY A 63 0.56 -14.76 -3.17
C GLY A 63 1.61 -15.23 -2.14
N LEU A 64 2.27 -14.31 -1.43
CA LEU A 64 3.25 -14.61 -0.37
C LEU A 64 2.62 -14.60 1.03
N SER A 65 1.39 -14.12 1.17
CA SER A 65 0.80 -13.88 2.49
C SER A 65 0.24 -15.16 3.09
N GLU A 66 0.67 -15.46 4.31
CA GLU A 66 0.07 -16.50 5.13
C GLU A 66 -1.21 -16.00 5.81
N ALA A 67 -2.17 -16.91 6.05
CA ALA A 67 -3.47 -16.60 6.64
C ALA A 67 -3.36 -15.99 8.06
N ASP A 68 -2.40 -16.47 8.86
CA ASP A 68 -2.20 -16.06 10.25
C ASP A 68 -1.08 -15.02 10.43
N ALA A 69 -0.64 -14.39 9.33
CA ALA A 69 0.44 -13.42 9.39
C ALA A 69 0.05 -12.22 10.27
N ALA A 70 1.02 -11.72 11.05
CA ALA A 70 0.82 -10.56 11.90
C ALA A 70 0.32 -9.34 11.11
N ARG A 71 -0.41 -8.45 11.78
CA ARG A 71 -0.94 -7.21 11.20
C ARG A 71 -0.48 -5.98 11.98
N PRO A 72 -0.37 -4.80 11.34
CA PRO A 72 -0.07 -3.56 12.03
C PRO A 72 -1.10 -3.26 13.13
N ALA A 73 -0.64 -2.74 14.28
CA ALA A 73 -1.47 -2.53 15.47
C ALA A 73 -2.70 -1.64 15.22
N TYR A 74 -2.56 -0.64 14.34
CA TYR A 74 -3.60 0.33 14.00
C TYR A 74 -4.18 0.11 12.59
N GLY A 75 -3.89 -1.04 11.97
CA GLY A 75 -4.22 -1.28 10.57
C GLY A 75 -3.29 -0.53 9.59
N CYS A 76 -3.34 -0.93 8.32
CA CYS A 76 -2.65 -0.23 7.23
C CYS A 76 -3.56 -0.09 6.01
N GLU A 77 -3.83 1.15 5.62
CA GLU A 77 -4.53 1.47 4.38
C GLU A 77 -3.59 1.32 3.18
N ILE A 78 -4.08 0.64 2.14
CA ILE A 78 -3.34 0.47 0.90
C ILE A 78 -3.88 1.43 -0.15
N VAL A 79 -2.97 2.15 -0.78
CA VAL A 79 -3.24 2.94 -1.98
C VAL A 79 -2.49 2.31 -3.14
N THR A 80 -3.18 2.08 -4.26
CA THR A 80 -2.60 1.56 -5.49
C THR A 80 -2.94 2.47 -6.66
N ALA A 81 -2.09 2.49 -7.68
CA ALA A 81 -2.26 3.30 -8.87
C ALA A 81 -1.50 2.72 -10.07
N GLY A 82 -1.82 3.22 -11.26
CA GLY A 82 -1.04 3.01 -12.48
C GLY A 82 -1.49 1.83 -13.36
N GLU A 83 -2.24 0.87 -12.81
CA GLU A 83 -2.72 -0.31 -13.53
C GLU A 83 -4.19 -0.59 -13.23
N ALA A 84 -4.83 -1.41 -14.07
CA ALA A 84 -6.20 -1.84 -13.82
C ALA A 84 -6.25 -2.75 -12.58
N LEU A 85 -6.98 -2.31 -11.55
CA LEU A 85 -7.15 -3.09 -10.33
C LEU A 85 -8.09 -4.28 -10.59
N LEU A 86 -7.56 -5.49 -10.44
CA LEU A 86 -8.33 -6.73 -10.43
C LEU A 86 -8.27 -7.35 -9.04
N ILE A 87 -9.44 -7.52 -8.41
CA ILE A 87 -9.53 -8.03 -7.04
C ILE A 87 -9.90 -9.50 -7.09
N ASN A 88 -9.00 -10.34 -6.59
CA ASN A 88 -9.26 -11.74 -6.30
C ASN A 88 -9.29 -11.98 -4.78
N ASP A 89 -9.62 -13.20 -4.37
CA ASP A 89 -9.77 -13.55 -2.94
C ASP A 89 -8.46 -13.42 -2.17
N GLU A 90 -7.32 -13.73 -2.81
CA GLU A 90 -5.99 -13.62 -2.20
C GLU A 90 -5.63 -12.17 -1.89
N LEU A 91 -5.82 -11.26 -2.86
CA LEU A 91 -5.58 -9.84 -2.69
C LEU A 91 -6.52 -9.25 -1.63
N ARG A 92 -7.80 -9.65 -1.66
CA ARG A 92 -8.77 -9.27 -0.64
C ARG A 92 -8.30 -9.70 0.75
N ALA A 93 -7.95 -10.97 0.92
CA ALA A 93 -7.48 -11.52 2.20
C ALA A 93 -6.20 -10.82 2.67
N PHE A 94 -5.27 -10.52 1.77
CA PHE A 94 -4.07 -9.76 2.09
C PHE A 94 -4.40 -8.36 2.63
N VAL A 95 -5.16 -7.56 1.88
CA VAL A 95 -5.48 -6.18 2.28
C VAL A 95 -6.31 -6.15 3.58
N CYS A 96 -7.33 -7.00 3.68
CA CYS A 96 -8.14 -7.10 4.90
C CYS A 96 -7.29 -7.59 6.09
N GLY A 97 -6.36 -8.51 5.84
CA GLY A 97 -5.41 -9.03 6.82
C GLY A 97 -4.44 -7.99 7.36
N LEU A 98 -4.23 -6.86 6.66
CA LEU A 98 -3.48 -5.71 7.19
C LEU A 98 -4.30 -4.88 8.18
N GLY A 99 -5.61 -5.10 8.29
CA GLY A 99 -6.48 -4.41 9.24
C GLY A 99 -6.80 -2.96 8.88
N GLY A 100 -6.45 -2.50 7.67
CA GLY A 100 -6.93 -1.22 7.14
C GLY A 100 -8.39 -1.31 6.72
N ALA A 101 -9.11 -0.19 6.82
CA ALA A 101 -10.53 -0.16 6.47
C ALA A 101 -10.77 -0.20 4.95
N GLN A 102 -9.84 0.33 4.16
CA GLN A 102 -10.05 0.56 2.72
C GLN A 102 -8.82 0.20 1.86
N LEU A 103 -9.12 -0.26 0.64
CA LEU A 103 -8.20 -0.26 -0.51
C LEU A 103 -8.56 0.91 -1.42
N HIS A 104 -7.61 1.77 -1.70
CA HIS A 104 -7.80 2.90 -2.60
C HIS A 104 -7.14 2.64 -3.95
N ASN A 105 -7.91 2.67 -5.03
CA ASN A 105 -7.41 2.67 -6.39
C ASN A 105 -7.40 4.09 -6.93
N GLN A 106 -6.22 4.66 -7.10
CA GLN A 106 -5.99 5.99 -7.65
C GLN A 106 -5.62 5.92 -9.12
N TYR A 107 -6.12 6.87 -9.89
CA TYR A 107 -5.79 7.02 -11.30
C TYR A 107 -5.47 8.47 -11.62
N GLY A 108 -4.33 8.71 -12.24
CA GLY A 108 -3.97 9.96 -12.87
C GLY A 108 -2.62 9.82 -13.57
N PRO A 109 -2.46 10.32 -14.81
CA PRO A 109 -1.16 10.39 -15.45
C PRO A 109 -0.27 11.44 -14.76
N THR A 110 1.05 11.32 -14.94
CA THR A 110 2.07 12.21 -14.35
C THR A 110 1.77 13.69 -14.58
N GLU A 111 1.21 14.05 -15.74
CA GLU A 111 0.87 15.43 -16.14
C GLU A 111 -0.24 16.07 -15.27
N THR A 112 -1.05 15.26 -14.59
CA THR A 112 -2.20 15.74 -13.80
C THR A 112 -2.19 15.28 -12.35
N HIS A 113 -1.34 14.32 -12.00
CA HIS A 113 -1.12 13.75 -10.67
C HIS A 113 -2.41 13.41 -9.90
N VAL A 114 -2.80 12.14 -9.90
CA VAL A 114 -4.02 11.58 -9.26
C VAL A 114 -5.28 12.41 -9.54
N VAL A 115 -6.01 12.04 -10.59
CA VAL A 115 -7.23 12.73 -11.06
C VAL A 115 -8.50 12.16 -10.43
N SER A 116 -8.50 10.87 -10.10
CA SER A 116 -9.67 10.17 -9.57
C SER A 116 -9.26 9.05 -8.63
N GLN A 117 -10.17 8.70 -7.71
CA GLN A 117 -9.97 7.63 -6.74
C GLN A 117 -11.25 6.83 -6.55
N PHE A 118 -11.10 5.52 -6.44
CA PHE A 118 -12.15 4.59 -6.02
C PHE A 118 -11.71 3.89 -4.73
N SER A 119 -12.60 3.80 -3.75
CA SER A 119 -12.35 3.10 -2.48
C SER A 119 -13.17 1.83 -2.40
N LEU A 120 -12.54 0.73 -2.04
CA LEU A 120 -13.22 -0.49 -1.61
C LEU A 120 -13.16 -0.63 -0.10
N ASN A 121 -14.32 -0.77 0.53
CA ASN A 121 -14.41 -1.08 1.95
C ASN A 121 -14.11 -2.56 2.17
N CYS A 122 -13.28 -2.85 3.17
CA CYS A 122 -13.00 -4.23 3.57
C CYS A 122 -14.22 -4.90 4.23
N ASP A 123 -15.18 -4.12 4.73
CA ASP A 123 -16.40 -4.61 5.39
C ASP A 123 -17.54 -4.98 4.41
N GLU A 124 -17.57 -4.39 3.21
CA GLU A 124 -18.60 -4.66 2.18
C GLU A 124 -18.29 -5.91 1.33
N ALA A 125 -17.44 -6.78 1.89
CA ALA A 125 -16.79 -7.89 1.21
C ALA A 125 -17.24 -9.28 1.71
N GLY A 126 -18.37 -9.33 2.42
CA GLY A 126 -19.02 -10.57 2.87
C GLY A 126 -20.01 -11.12 1.84
#